data_AF-A0A1Y3XT96-F1
#
_entry.id   AF-A0A1Y3XT96-F1
#
_cell.length_a   1.000
_cell.length_b   1.000
_cell.length_c   1.000
_cell.angle_alpha   90.00
_cell.angle_beta   90.00
_cell.angle_gamma   90.00
#
_symmetry.space_group_name_H-M   'P 1'
#
loop_
_entity.id
_entity.type
_entity.pdbx_description
1 polymer ?
#
loop_
_entity_poly.entity_id
_entity_poly.type
_entity_poly.pdbx_seq_one_letter_code
_entity_poly.pdbx_strand_id
1 'polypeptide(L)'
;MKLKFENVDVEQCLRSVMERNTKHYQSDFEYDVGSMERIAQTKHPERTPLFWMSRPSGTWCFRERDVFIRDSDAFYTWQFYKDTRDTILAYTVEITGMEGAAIKGNLYTQDYRAMAEHIERTALPAASVTVQFEGQSEPMEFRYAYYHEHKLSLHAQFGKAEKFRLEPAVPGLLRGILASEQEYRHNFIPGVFENHLDQMIAAEKRSVTHFLKEAAANAPRPAPNKKTKEQPQR
;
A
#
# COMPACT_ATOMS: atom_id res chain seq x y z
N MET A 1 7.25 -15.12 -3.30
CA MET A 1 8.59 -15.06 -3.92
C MET A 1 8.97 -13.59 -4.01
N LYS A 2 10.24 -13.21 -3.77
CA LYS A 2 10.69 -11.82 -3.85
C LYS A 2 11.07 -11.51 -5.31
N LEU A 3 10.15 -10.90 -6.03
CA LEU A 3 10.30 -10.56 -7.45
C LEU A 3 10.50 -9.06 -7.63
N LYS A 4 11.30 -8.71 -8.64
CA LYS A 4 11.35 -7.37 -9.21
C LYS A 4 10.98 -7.38 -10.68
N PHE A 5 10.32 -6.32 -11.12
CA PHE A 5 9.91 -6.10 -12.50
C PHE A 5 10.49 -4.77 -12.92
N GLU A 6 11.42 -4.79 -13.86
CA GLU A 6 12.22 -3.62 -14.22
C GLU A 6 11.70 -2.98 -15.51
N ASN A 7 11.74 -1.65 -15.57
CA ASN A 7 11.31 -0.86 -16.74
C ASN A 7 9.88 -1.18 -17.24
N VAL A 8 8.94 -1.36 -16.32
CA VAL A 8 7.53 -1.62 -16.64
C VAL A 8 6.73 -0.34 -16.80
N ASP A 9 5.54 -0.43 -17.39
CA ASP A 9 4.51 0.59 -17.23
C ASP A 9 3.88 0.44 -15.84
N VAL A 10 4.24 1.33 -14.92
CA VAL A 10 3.88 1.27 -13.50
C VAL A 10 2.37 1.39 -13.32
N GLU A 11 1.74 2.33 -14.03
CA GLU A 11 0.30 2.53 -13.93
C GLU A 11 -0.43 1.28 -14.40
N GLN A 12 -0.11 0.79 -15.60
CA GLN A 12 -0.80 -0.37 -16.18
C GLN A 12 -0.65 -1.62 -15.28
N CYS A 13 0.55 -1.85 -14.75
CA CYS A 13 0.83 -2.97 -13.87
C CYS A 13 0.01 -2.87 -12.56
N LEU A 14 0.08 -1.74 -11.86
CA LEU A 14 -0.62 -1.57 -10.59
C LEU A 14 -2.13 -1.48 -10.76
N ARG A 15 -2.63 -0.92 -11.87
CA ARG A 15 -4.05 -0.92 -12.23
C ARG A 15 -4.58 -2.35 -12.36
N SER A 16 -3.83 -3.22 -13.05
CA SER A 16 -4.19 -4.64 -13.18
C SER A 16 -4.26 -5.38 -11.84
N VAL A 17 -3.41 -5.01 -10.87
CA VAL A 17 -3.46 -5.55 -9.51
C VAL A 17 -4.67 -5.00 -8.75
N MET A 18 -4.88 -3.69 -8.83
CA MET A 18 -5.96 -2.98 -8.16
C MET A 18 -7.32 -3.47 -8.62
N GLU A 19 -7.59 -3.54 -9.92
CA GLU A 19 -8.87 -3.98 -10.49
C GLU A 19 -9.27 -5.38 -10.02
N ARG A 20 -8.26 -6.21 -9.73
CA ARG A 20 -8.46 -7.57 -9.23
C ARG A 20 -8.73 -7.63 -7.73
N ASN A 21 -7.96 -6.91 -6.93
CA ASN A 21 -7.96 -7.06 -5.48
C ASN A 21 -8.84 -6.03 -4.75
N THR A 22 -9.06 -4.86 -5.36
CA THR A 22 -9.88 -3.76 -4.84
C THR A 22 -11.30 -3.82 -5.38
N LYS A 23 -12.31 -3.87 -4.49
CA LYS A 23 -13.73 -4.03 -4.86
C LYS A 23 -14.57 -2.77 -4.71
N HIS A 24 -14.25 -1.93 -3.73
CA HIS A 24 -15.10 -0.79 -3.35
C HIS A 24 -14.54 0.54 -3.83
N TYR A 25 -13.36 0.92 -3.34
CA TYR A 25 -12.78 2.24 -3.57
C TYR A 25 -11.69 2.17 -4.65
N GLN A 26 -12.04 1.69 -5.85
CA GLN A 26 -11.09 1.64 -6.97
C GLN A 26 -10.64 3.05 -7.40
N SER A 27 -11.47 4.06 -7.18
CA SER A 27 -11.16 5.47 -7.44
C SER A 27 -9.96 5.99 -6.63
N ASP A 28 -9.60 5.33 -5.51
CA ASP A 28 -8.43 5.71 -4.72
C ASP A 28 -7.15 5.64 -5.55
N PHE A 29 -7.10 4.69 -6.50
CA PHE A 29 -5.96 4.50 -7.37
C PHE A 29 -5.67 5.70 -8.27
N GLU A 30 -6.67 6.50 -8.64
CA GLU A 30 -6.44 7.69 -9.47
C GLU A 30 -5.63 8.76 -8.71
N TYR A 31 -5.76 8.83 -7.38
CA TYR A 31 -4.91 9.68 -6.54
C TYR A 31 -3.48 9.15 -6.46
N ASP A 32 -3.32 7.82 -6.44
CA ASP A 32 -2.01 7.17 -6.49
C ASP A 32 -1.31 7.50 -7.81
N VAL A 33 -2.00 7.33 -8.95
CA VAL A 33 -1.49 7.65 -10.30
C VAL A 33 -1.11 9.12 -10.39
N GLY A 34 -1.97 10.04 -9.96
CA GLY A 34 -1.64 11.46 -9.97
C GLY A 34 -0.43 11.83 -9.09
N SER A 35 -0.15 11.04 -8.05
CA SER A 35 1.08 11.17 -7.25
C SER A 35 2.30 10.62 -7.98
N MET A 36 2.18 9.46 -8.62
CA MET A 36 3.23 8.83 -9.42
C MET A 36 3.61 9.70 -10.63
N GLU A 37 2.65 10.24 -11.36
CA GLU A 37 2.87 11.13 -12.50
C GLU A 37 3.66 12.39 -12.09
N ARG A 38 3.25 13.02 -10.98
CA ARG A 38 3.97 14.18 -10.43
C ARG A 38 5.42 13.84 -10.08
N ILE A 39 5.66 12.65 -9.55
CA ILE A 39 7.02 12.17 -9.25
C ILE A 39 7.80 11.94 -10.54
N ALA A 40 7.20 11.29 -11.53
CA ALA A 40 7.80 10.98 -12.83
C ALA A 40 8.30 12.22 -13.58
N GLN A 41 7.65 13.38 -13.36
CA GLN A 41 8.02 14.67 -13.95
C GLN A 41 9.11 15.43 -13.16
N THR A 42 9.56 14.91 -12.02
CA THR A 42 10.67 15.54 -11.26
C THR A 42 12.02 15.25 -11.91
N LYS A 43 13.06 16.00 -11.50
CA LYS A 43 14.43 15.81 -12.02
C LYS A 43 15.04 14.45 -11.65
N HIS A 44 14.64 13.90 -10.50
CA HIS A 44 15.21 12.68 -9.93
C HIS A 44 14.07 11.81 -9.35
N PRO A 45 13.18 11.28 -10.22
CA PRO A 45 12.03 10.48 -9.79
C PRO A 45 12.45 9.25 -8.98
N GLU A 46 13.60 8.67 -9.31
CA GLU A 46 14.16 7.45 -8.71
C GLU A 46 14.48 7.62 -7.21
N ARG A 47 14.61 8.87 -6.74
CA ARG A 47 14.89 9.19 -5.34
C ARG A 47 13.64 9.25 -4.46
N THR A 48 12.46 9.00 -5.04
CA THR A 48 11.17 9.03 -4.32
C THR A 48 10.48 7.67 -4.42
N PRO A 49 11.08 6.59 -3.86
CA PRO A 49 10.41 5.30 -3.80
C PRO A 49 9.11 5.40 -3.01
N LEU A 50 8.09 4.69 -3.50
CA LEU A 50 6.77 4.63 -2.91
C LEU A 50 6.49 3.22 -2.41
N PHE A 51 5.76 3.13 -1.31
CA PHE A 51 5.12 1.91 -0.83
C PHE A 51 3.66 1.98 -1.22
N TRP A 52 3.25 1.05 -2.07
CA TRP A 52 1.89 0.96 -2.57
C TRP A 52 1.24 -0.33 -2.09
N MET A 53 -0.03 -0.27 -1.71
CA MET A 53 -0.83 -1.45 -1.42
C MET A 53 -2.22 -1.36 -2.04
N SER A 54 -2.75 -2.49 -2.48
CA SER A 54 -4.15 -2.70 -2.80
C SER A 54 -4.78 -3.63 -1.77
N ARG A 55 -6.02 -3.32 -1.39
CA ARG A 55 -6.88 -4.12 -0.50
C ARG A 55 -8.33 -4.10 -1.01
N PRO A 56 -9.21 -5.01 -0.52
CA PRO A 56 -10.61 -5.05 -0.95
C PRO A 56 -11.35 -3.72 -0.86
N SER A 57 -11.01 -2.86 0.10
CA SER A 57 -11.59 -1.52 0.25
C SER A 57 -10.59 -0.39 0.03
N GLY A 58 -9.82 -0.44 -1.06
CA GLY A 58 -9.10 0.72 -1.59
C GLY A 58 -7.63 0.48 -1.84
N THR A 59 -6.91 1.54 -2.17
CA THR A 59 -5.45 1.54 -2.32
C THR A 59 -4.83 2.60 -1.42
N TRP A 60 -3.54 2.43 -1.13
CA TRP A 60 -2.75 3.42 -0.43
C TRP A 60 -1.38 3.52 -1.07
N CYS A 61 -0.90 4.75 -1.23
CA CYS A 61 0.41 5.06 -1.77
C CYS A 61 1.12 6.07 -0.87
N PHE A 62 2.25 5.67 -0.28
CA PHE A 62 3.04 6.51 0.61
C PHE A 62 4.49 6.58 0.14
N ARG A 63 5.20 7.65 0.47
CA ARG A 63 6.65 7.66 0.31
C ARG A 63 7.28 6.68 1.30
N GLU A 64 8.21 5.86 0.83
CA GLU A 64 8.93 4.88 1.66
C GLU A 64 9.50 5.54 2.94
N ARG A 65 10.09 6.74 2.80
CA ARG A 65 10.64 7.50 3.93
C ARG A 65 9.65 7.74 5.06
N ASP A 66 8.39 8.02 4.73
CA ASP A 66 7.42 8.47 5.71
C ASP A 66 6.87 7.27 6.49
N VAL A 67 6.84 6.08 5.87
CA VAL A 67 6.47 4.83 6.53
C VAL A 67 7.45 4.45 7.65
N PHE A 68 8.72 4.87 7.57
CA PHE A 68 9.73 4.63 8.63
C PHE A 68 9.78 5.71 9.72
N ILE A 69 8.76 6.58 9.80
CA ILE A 69 8.62 7.60 10.85
C ILE A 69 7.34 7.30 11.64
N ARG A 70 7.47 6.89 12.92
CA ARG A 70 6.36 6.33 13.75
C ARG A 70 5.13 7.20 13.86
N ASP A 71 5.29 8.51 13.78
CA ASP A 71 4.19 9.46 14.00
C ASP A 71 3.59 10.00 12.71
N SER A 72 3.98 9.45 11.55
CA SER A 72 3.42 9.82 10.27
C SER A 72 2.10 9.09 10.02
N ASP A 73 1.22 9.73 9.24
CA ASP A 73 -0.01 9.06 8.77
C ASP A 73 0.32 7.81 7.94
N ALA A 74 1.45 7.81 7.23
CA ALA A 74 1.94 6.67 6.47
C ALA A 74 2.27 5.49 7.37
N PHE A 75 3.00 5.69 8.47
CA PHE A 75 3.29 4.64 9.44
C PHE A 75 2.01 4.12 10.08
N TYR A 76 1.14 5.00 10.58
CA TYR A 76 -0.10 4.57 11.23
C TYR A 76 -1.00 3.78 10.28
N THR A 77 -1.17 4.25 9.04
CA THR A 77 -1.97 3.55 8.03
C THR A 77 -1.35 2.21 7.67
N TRP A 78 -0.03 2.16 7.50
CA TRP A 78 0.66 0.91 7.18
C TRP A 78 0.64 -0.10 8.32
N GLN A 79 0.63 0.33 9.59
CA GLN A 79 0.48 -0.58 10.72
C GLN A 79 -0.97 -1.01 10.95
N PHE A 80 -1.94 -0.15 10.63
CA PHE A 80 -3.36 -0.41 10.89
C PHE A 80 -3.86 -1.70 10.24
N TYR A 81 -3.45 -2.00 9.00
CA TYR A 81 -3.95 -3.19 8.31
C TYR A 81 -3.17 -4.48 8.60
N LYS A 82 -2.08 -4.43 9.39
CA LYS A 82 -1.20 -5.56 9.71
C LYS A 82 -1.95 -6.81 10.18
N ASP A 83 -2.97 -6.63 11.02
CA ASP A 83 -3.72 -7.71 11.66
C ASP A 83 -5.11 -7.96 11.04
N THR A 84 -5.41 -7.30 9.93
CA THR A 84 -6.70 -7.48 9.25
C THR A 84 -6.77 -8.83 8.53
N ARG A 85 -7.97 -9.27 8.17
CA ARG A 85 -8.17 -10.47 7.32
C ARG A 85 -8.15 -10.15 5.83
N ASP A 86 -7.89 -8.90 5.47
CA ASP A 86 -7.89 -8.47 4.08
C ASP A 86 -6.73 -9.11 3.32
N THR A 87 -6.99 -9.47 2.07
CA THR A 87 -5.93 -9.80 1.12
C THR A 87 -5.25 -8.49 0.69
N ILE A 88 -4.03 -8.28 1.15
CA ILE A 88 -3.25 -7.09 0.83
C ILE A 88 -2.14 -7.48 -0.14
N LEU A 89 -2.15 -6.83 -1.31
CA LEU A 89 -1.09 -6.95 -2.30
C LEU A 89 -0.27 -5.67 -2.25
N ALA A 90 1.03 -5.79 -1.98
CA ALA A 90 1.89 -4.64 -1.73
C ALA A 90 3.13 -4.68 -2.63
N TYR A 91 3.56 -3.49 -3.03
CA TYR A 91 4.71 -3.28 -3.91
C TYR A 91 5.51 -2.05 -3.47
N THR A 92 6.84 -2.14 -3.55
CA THR A 92 7.67 -0.93 -3.65
C THR A 92 7.66 -0.49 -5.11
N VAL A 93 7.50 0.81 -5.34
CA VAL A 93 7.47 1.45 -6.65
C VAL A 93 8.65 2.41 -6.75
N GLU A 94 9.52 2.20 -7.72
CA GLU A 94 10.61 3.12 -8.07
C GLU A 94 10.36 3.69 -9.45
N ILE A 95 9.93 4.94 -9.52
CA ILE A 95 9.62 5.61 -10.79
C ILE A 95 10.92 6.08 -11.42
N THR A 96 11.11 5.81 -12.71
CA THR A 96 12.30 6.21 -13.48
C THR A 96 12.02 7.39 -14.42
N GLY A 97 10.76 7.69 -14.71
CA GLY A 97 10.35 8.86 -15.48
C GLY A 97 9.11 8.60 -16.34
N MET A 98 8.92 9.46 -17.34
CA MET A 98 7.88 9.32 -18.36
C MET A 98 8.47 8.81 -19.66
N GLU A 99 7.77 7.87 -20.33
CA GLU A 99 8.03 7.49 -21.71
C GLU A 99 6.74 7.68 -22.52
N GLY A 100 6.67 8.80 -23.25
CA GLY A 100 5.41 9.26 -23.83
C GLY A 100 4.39 9.55 -22.73
N ALA A 101 3.26 8.85 -22.75
CA ALA A 101 2.23 8.93 -21.70
C ALA A 101 2.41 7.91 -20.57
N ALA A 102 3.33 6.95 -20.70
CA ALA A 102 3.51 5.88 -19.73
C ALA A 102 4.41 6.32 -18.57
N ILE A 103 4.00 6.01 -17.34
CA ILE A 103 4.83 6.15 -16.14
C ILE A 103 5.76 4.93 -16.09
N LYS A 104 7.06 5.13 -16.32
CA LYS A 104 8.06 4.05 -16.30
C LYS A 104 8.67 3.89 -14.92
N GLY A 105 9.00 2.66 -14.57
CA GLY A 105 9.65 2.37 -13.31
C GLY A 105 9.87 0.88 -13.04
N ASN A 106 10.27 0.60 -11.82
CA ASN A 106 10.49 -0.73 -11.29
C ASN A 106 9.49 -1.03 -10.18
N LEU A 107 9.01 -2.27 -10.14
CA LEU A 107 8.11 -2.77 -9.11
C LEU A 107 8.76 -3.92 -8.35
N TYR A 108 8.65 -3.92 -7.02
CA TYR A 108 9.19 -4.96 -6.17
C TYR A 108 8.07 -5.54 -5.30
N THR A 109 7.82 -6.84 -5.38
CA THR A 109 6.78 -7.48 -4.56
C THR A 109 7.10 -7.38 -3.07
N GLN A 110 6.12 -7.00 -2.25
CA GLN A 110 6.25 -7.00 -0.80
C GLN A 110 5.34 -8.03 -0.15
N ASP A 111 5.85 -8.73 0.86
CA ASP A 111 4.99 -9.35 1.87
C ASP A 111 4.59 -8.25 2.85
N TYR A 112 3.32 -7.83 2.76
CA TYR A 112 2.81 -6.72 3.53
C TYR A 112 2.96 -6.92 5.05
N ARG A 113 2.67 -8.12 5.57
CA ARG A 113 2.73 -8.38 7.02
C ARG A 113 4.16 -8.40 7.52
N ALA A 114 5.05 -9.09 6.80
CA ALA A 114 6.46 -9.12 7.14
C ALA A 114 7.07 -7.71 7.08
N MET A 115 6.66 -6.90 6.11
CA MET A 115 7.08 -5.50 5.99
C MET A 115 6.53 -4.64 7.14
N ALA A 116 5.26 -4.79 7.53
CA ALA A 116 4.69 -4.05 8.66
C ALA A 116 5.38 -4.40 10.00
N GLU A 117 5.74 -5.67 10.22
CA GLU A 117 6.54 -6.07 11.39
C GLU A 117 7.96 -5.47 11.37
N HIS A 118 8.56 -5.41 10.18
CA HIS A 118 9.88 -4.80 10.00
C HIS A 118 9.86 -3.30 10.28
N ILE A 119 8.89 -2.59 9.71
CA ILE A 119 8.65 -1.16 9.96
C ILE A 119 8.43 -0.91 11.45
N GLU A 120 7.62 -1.73 12.12
CA GLU A 120 7.34 -1.59 13.56
C GLU A 120 8.61 -1.61 14.42
N ARG A 121 9.58 -2.45 14.06
CA ARG A 121 10.86 -2.57 14.79
C ARG A 121 11.85 -1.47 14.42
N THR A 122 11.80 -0.99 13.17
CA THR A 122 12.86 -0.18 12.58
C THR A 122 12.53 1.32 12.54
N ALA A 123 11.24 1.68 12.54
CA ALA A 123 10.81 3.07 12.42
C ALA A 123 11.31 3.94 13.58
N LEU A 124 11.67 5.17 13.23
CA LEU A 124 12.20 6.18 14.15
C LEU A 124 11.07 7.09 14.65
N PRO A 125 11.11 7.56 15.91
CA PRO A 125 10.14 8.55 16.40
C PRO A 125 10.31 9.87 15.67
N ALA A 126 9.21 10.59 15.43
CA ALA A 126 9.29 11.95 14.92
C ALA A 126 9.84 12.89 16.01
N ALA A 127 10.73 13.80 15.63
CA ALA A 127 11.34 14.76 16.55
C ALA A 127 11.00 16.21 16.18
N SER A 128 10.94 16.52 14.88
CA SER A 128 10.48 17.81 14.39
C SER A 128 9.50 17.65 13.24
N VAL A 129 8.81 18.75 12.97
CA VAL A 129 7.86 18.88 11.87
C VAL A 129 8.06 20.22 11.21
N THR A 130 8.18 20.20 9.88
CA THR A 130 8.16 21.38 9.04
C THR A 130 6.79 21.48 8.37
N VAL A 131 6.11 22.61 8.55
CA VAL A 131 4.76 22.84 8.02
C VAL A 131 4.75 24.12 7.19
N GLN A 132 4.28 24.02 5.95
CA GLN A 132 3.89 25.18 5.17
C GLN A 132 2.38 25.36 5.32
N PHE A 133 1.97 26.42 5.98
CA PHE A 133 0.56 26.77 6.15
C PHE A 133 0.04 27.56 4.94
N GLU A 134 -1.27 27.48 4.72
CA GLU A 134 -1.97 28.21 3.67
C GLU A 134 -1.68 29.71 3.72
N GLY A 135 -1.34 30.27 2.55
CA GLY A 135 -1.00 31.69 2.41
C GLY A 135 0.36 32.09 3.00
N GLN A 136 1.11 31.17 3.63
CA GLN A 136 2.47 31.43 4.12
C GLN A 136 3.52 31.06 3.07
N SER A 137 4.39 32.01 2.74
CA SER A 137 5.47 31.78 1.77
C SER A 137 6.55 30.86 2.31
N GLU A 138 6.88 31.00 3.59
CA GLU A 138 7.95 30.25 4.25
C GLU A 138 7.40 29.13 5.16
N PRO A 139 8.02 27.94 5.16
CA PRO A 139 7.66 26.89 6.08
C PRO A 139 8.13 27.21 7.51
N MET A 140 7.36 26.75 8.49
CA MET A 140 7.67 26.86 9.91
C MET A 140 8.11 25.50 10.46
N GLU A 141 9.13 25.48 11.32
CA GLU A 141 9.60 24.27 11.98
C GLU A 141 9.22 24.28 13.47
N PHE A 142 8.73 23.14 13.95
CA PHE A 142 8.37 22.93 15.35
C PHE A 142 8.98 21.62 15.85
N ARG A 143 9.24 21.55 17.17
CA ARG A 143 9.39 20.26 17.83
C ARG A 143 8.09 19.47 17.69
N TYR A 144 8.18 18.20 17.33
CA TYR A 144 7.01 17.38 17.04
C TYR A 144 6.04 17.35 18.22
N ALA A 145 6.53 17.12 19.44
CA ALA A 145 5.70 17.10 20.65
C ALA A 145 4.89 18.40 20.84
N TYR A 146 5.55 19.57 20.67
CA TYR A 146 4.88 20.85 20.78
C TYR A 146 3.79 21.02 19.72
N TYR A 147 4.11 20.70 18.45
CA TYR A 147 3.14 20.76 17.36
C TYR A 147 1.96 19.83 17.60
N HIS A 148 2.22 18.61 18.07
CA HIS A 148 1.19 17.62 18.33
C HIS A 148 0.22 18.10 19.42
N GLU A 149 0.74 18.62 20.53
CA GLU A 149 -0.05 19.16 21.65
C GLU A 149 -0.82 20.43 21.26
N HIS A 150 -0.27 21.27 20.39
CA HIS A 150 -0.83 22.57 20.03
C HIS A 150 -1.42 22.60 18.60
N LYS A 151 -1.72 21.43 18.01
CA LYS A 151 -2.13 21.32 16.60
C LYS A 151 -3.33 22.20 16.29
N LEU A 152 -4.37 22.15 17.13
CA LEU A 152 -5.59 22.93 16.90
C LEU A 152 -5.35 24.43 16.96
N SER A 153 -4.58 24.93 17.94
CA SER A 153 -4.28 26.36 18.06
C SER A 153 -3.38 26.84 16.92
N LEU A 154 -2.41 26.04 16.49
CA LEU A 154 -1.54 26.36 15.35
C LEU A 154 -2.34 26.44 14.05
N HIS A 155 -3.24 25.49 13.79
CA HIS A 155 -4.09 25.54 12.59
C HIS A 155 -5.14 26.66 12.66
N ALA A 156 -5.63 27.02 13.85
CA ALA A 156 -6.50 28.19 14.01
C ALA A 156 -5.75 29.52 13.76
N GLN A 157 -4.47 29.60 14.11
CA GLN A 157 -3.65 30.78 13.94
C GLN A 157 -3.13 30.94 12.51
N PHE A 158 -2.66 29.85 11.90
CA PHE A 158 -1.94 29.90 10.62
C PHE A 158 -2.73 29.32 9.45
N GLY A 159 -3.89 28.70 9.69
CA GLY A 159 -4.69 28.05 8.67
C GLY A 159 -4.32 26.60 8.43
N LYS A 160 -4.77 26.05 7.30
CA LYS A 160 -4.54 24.64 6.95
C LYS A 160 -3.07 24.39 6.57
N ALA A 161 -2.55 23.22 6.92
CA ALA A 161 -1.26 22.76 6.39
C ALA A 161 -1.37 22.37 4.91
N GLU A 162 -0.62 23.03 4.03
CA GLU A 162 -0.47 22.68 2.61
C GLU A 162 0.67 21.69 2.37
N LYS A 163 1.78 21.85 3.09
CA LYS A 163 2.89 20.89 3.10
C LYS A 163 3.26 20.53 4.51
N PHE A 164 3.61 19.27 4.70
CA PHE A 164 3.90 18.69 5.99
C PHE A 164 5.04 17.69 5.84
N ARG A 165 6.08 17.82 6.68
CA ARG A 165 7.25 16.95 6.63
C ARG A 165 7.77 16.68 8.03
N LEU A 166 7.72 15.41 8.42
CA LEU A 166 8.31 14.94 9.67
C LEU A 166 9.78 14.58 9.47
N GLU A 167 10.55 14.79 10.53
CA GLU A 167 11.95 14.37 10.61
C GLU A 167 12.23 13.72 11.97
N PRO A 168 12.98 12.59 12.00
CA PRO A 168 13.50 12.04 13.23
C PRO A 168 14.64 12.90 13.78
N ALA A 169 15.00 12.68 15.05
CA ALA A 169 16.06 13.46 15.71
C ALA A 169 17.42 13.33 15.00
N VAL A 170 17.68 12.17 14.37
CA VAL A 170 18.91 11.90 13.63
C VAL A 170 18.57 11.48 12.20
N PRO A 171 18.48 12.42 11.24
CA PRO A 171 18.15 12.12 9.85
C PRO A 171 19.10 11.12 9.17
N GLY A 172 20.34 11.01 9.66
CA GLY A 172 21.31 10.03 9.19
C GLY A 172 20.90 8.57 9.41
N LEU A 173 20.19 8.28 10.52
CA LEU A 173 19.69 6.93 10.79
C LEU A 173 18.58 6.56 9.79
N LEU A 174 17.67 7.49 9.48
CA LEU A 174 16.64 7.26 8.46
C LEU A 174 17.28 7.01 7.09
N ARG A 175 18.31 7.78 6.71
CA ARG A 175 19.04 7.54 5.46
C ARG A 175 19.67 6.15 5.42
N GLY A 176 20.23 5.67 6.53
CA GLY A 176 20.79 4.32 6.63
C GLY A 176 19.75 3.22 6.46
N ILE A 177 18.56 3.38 7.07
CA ILE A 177 17.43 2.47 6.89
C ILE A 177 17.02 2.41 5.42
N LEU A 178 16.78 3.56 4.79
CA LEU A 178 16.34 3.64 3.39
C LEU A 178 17.38 3.06 2.41
N ALA A 179 18.67 3.29 2.65
CA ALA A 179 19.73 2.68 1.85
C ALA A 179 19.73 1.14 1.98
N SER A 180 19.50 0.62 3.20
CA SER A 180 19.42 -0.83 3.44
C SER A 180 18.20 -1.45 2.75
N GLU A 181 17.04 -0.79 2.80
CA GLU A 181 15.84 -1.25 2.08
C GLU A 181 16.07 -1.27 0.56
N GLN A 182 16.79 -0.26 0.05
CA GLN A 182 17.12 -0.16 -1.37
C GLN A 182 18.06 -1.28 -1.82
N GLU A 183 19.15 -1.50 -1.09
CA GLU A 183 20.07 -2.60 -1.37
C GLU A 183 19.36 -3.96 -1.30
N TYR A 184 18.52 -4.15 -0.29
CA TYR A 184 17.76 -5.39 -0.10
C TYR A 184 16.83 -5.70 -1.28
N ARG A 185 16.05 -4.72 -1.77
CA ARG A 185 15.11 -4.94 -2.89
C ARG A 185 15.82 -5.09 -4.25
N HIS A 186 16.98 -4.46 -4.45
CA HIS A 186 17.75 -4.63 -5.69
C HIS A 186 18.21 -6.08 -5.91
N ASN A 187 18.36 -6.84 -4.82
CA ASN A 187 18.69 -8.27 -4.84
C ASN A 187 17.50 -9.21 -5.13
N PHE A 188 16.32 -8.66 -5.42
CA PHE A 188 15.16 -9.48 -5.78
C PHE A 188 15.34 -10.14 -7.14
N ILE A 189 14.63 -11.26 -7.35
CA ILE A 189 14.73 -12.04 -8.58
C ILE A 189 14.01 -11.28 -9.69
N PRO A 190 14.69 -10.95 -10.82
CA PRO A 190 14.02 -10.36 -11.97
C PRO A 190 12.93 -11.28 -12.52
N GLY A 191 11.79 -10.71 -12.87
CA GLY A 191 10.65 -11.43 -13.45
C GLY A 191 9.93 -10.62 -14.51
N VAL A 192 8.97 -11.26 -15.16
CA VAL A 192 8.02 -10.65 -16.10
C VAL A 192 6.71 -10.45 -15.35
N PHE A 193 6.15 -9.24 -15.39
CA PHE A 193 4.99 -8.89 -14.56
C PHE A 193 3.75 -9.70 -14.91
N GLU A 194 3.52 -9.94 -16.20
CA GLU A 194 2.43 -10.73 -16.74
C GLU A 194 2.44 -12.16 -16.18
N ASN A 195 3.63 -12.77 -16.09
CA ASN A 195 3.78 -14.11 -15.50
C ASN A 195 3.40 -14.12 -14.01
N HIS A 196 3.76 -13.06 -13.27
CA HIS A 196 3.38 -12.90 -11.87
C HIS A 196 1.86 -12.74 -11.72
N LEU A 197 1.25 -11.93 -12.59
CA LEU A 197 -0.20 -11.74 -12.63
C LEU A 197 -0.94 -13.05 -12.95
N ASP A 198 -0.48 -13.82 -13.93
CA ASP A 198 -1.05 -15.13 -14.28
C ASP A 198 -0.96 -16.13 -13.12
N GLN A 199 0.16 -16.14 -12.40
CA GLN A 199 0.33 -16.97 -11.21
C GLN A 199 -0.66 -16.60 -10.11
N MET A 200 -0.88 -15.30 -9.89
CA MET A 200 -1.90 -14.81 -8.95
C MET A 200 -3.30 -15.25 -9.37
N ILE A 201 -3.65 -15.08 -10.65
CA ILE A 201 -4.95 -15.50 -11.21
C ILE A 201 -5.18 -17.00 -10.98
N ALA A 202 -4.17 -17.81 -11.29
CA ALA A 202 -4.25 -19.25 -11.13
C ALA A 202 -4.38 -19.66 -9.65
N ALA A 203 -3.68 -18.98 -8.74
CA ALA A 203 -3.77 -19.24 -7.30
C ALA A 203 -5.18 -18.93 -6.76
N GLU A 204 -5.77 -17.82 -7.16
CA GLU A 204 -7.13 -17.45 -6.75
C GLU A 204 -8.16 -18.46 -7.27
N LYS A 205 -8.07 -18.86 -8.55
CA LYS A 205 -8.95 -19.90 -9.12
C LYS A 205 -8.87 -21.21 -8.32
N ARG A 206 -7.68 -21.63 -7.92
CA ARG A 206 -7.48 -22.82 -7.07
C ARG A 206 -8.14 -22.66 -5.71
N SER A 207 -7.96 -21.50 -5.08
CA SER A 207 -8.56 -21.18 -3.77
C SER A 207 -10.09 -21.21 -3.81
N VAL A 208 -10.71 -20.57 -4.80
CA VAL A 208 -12.18 -20.58 -4.98
C VAL A 208 -12.69 -21.99 -5.23
N THR A 209 -12.00 -22.76 -6.07
CA THR A 209 -12.37 -24.17 -6.35
C THR A 209 -12.32 -25.02 -5.08
N HIS A 210 -11.30 -24.82 -4.24
CA HIS A 210 -11.19 -25.51 -2.95
C HIS A 210 -12.34 -25.16 -2.02
N PHE A 211 -12.61 -23.86 -1.85
CA PHE A 211 -13.71 -23.37 -1.02
C PHE A 211 -15.06 -23.92 -1.47
N LEU A 212 -15.35 -23.92 -2.78
CA LEU A 212 -16.60 -24.47 -3.32
C LEU A 212 -16.73 -25.98 -3.07
N LYS A 213 -15.62 -26.74 -3.17
CA LYS A 213 -15.61 -28.17 -2.85
C LYS A 213 -15.88 -28.42 -1.37
N GLU A 214 -15.27 -27.65 -0.47
CA GLU A 214 -15.52 -27.75 0.96
C GLU A 214 -16.96 -27.37 1.32
N ALA A 215 -17.49 -26.29 0.74
CA ALA A 215 -18.88 -25.87 0.94
C ALA A 215 -19.87 -26.94 0.43
N ALA A 216 -19.61 -27.55 -0.72
CA ALA A 216 -20.44 -28.62 -1.26
C ALA A 216 -20.39 -29.90 -0.40
N ALA A 217 -19.22 -30.26 0.14
CA ALA A 217 -19.07 -31.40 1.04
C ALA A 217 -19.81 -31.21 2.37
N ASN A 218 -19.91 -29.97 2.85
CA ASN A 218 -20.58 -29.60 4.10
C ASN A 218 -22.07 -29.22 3.92
N ALA A 219 -22.60 -29.30 2.70
CA ALA A 219 -24.01 -28.99 2.44
C ALA A 219 -24.94 -30.07 3.06
N PRO A 220 -26.01 -29.68 3.78
CA PRO A 220 -26.95 -30.64 4.35
C PRO A 220 -27.61 -31.47 3.24
N ARG A 221 -27.62 -32.81 3.40
CA ARG A 221 -28.31 -33.69 2.46
C ARG A 221 -29.81 -33.40 2.52
N PRO A 222 -30.51 -33.34 1.37
CA PRO A 222 -31.97 -33.19 1.37
C PRO A 222 -32.60 -34.36 2.13
N ALA A 223 -33.58 -34.05 2.97
CA ALA A 223 -34.30 -35.05 3.76
C ALA A 223 -34.91 -36.11 2.81
N PRO A 224 -34.80 -37.41 3.12
CA PRO A 224 -35.38 -38.44 2.28
C PRO A 224 -36.89 -38.22 2.21
N ASN A 225 -37.38 -38.13 0.97
CA ASN A 225 -38.78 -37.88 0.64
C ASN A 225 -39.66 -38.91 1.38
N LYS A 226 -40.38 -38.49 2.42
CA LYS A 226 -41.35 -39.34 3.10
C LYS A 226 -42.45 -39.62 2.08
N LYS A 227 -42.43 -40.79 1.46
CA LYS A 227 -43.57 -41.31 0.69
C LYS A 227 -44.78 -41.30 1.61
N THR A 228 -45.69 -40.37 1.39
CA THR A 228 -47.02 -40.35 2.00
C THR A 228 -47.69 -41.66 1.63
N LYS A 229 -47.80 -42.59 2.59
CA LYS A 229 -48.64 -43.76 2.42
C LYS A 229 -50.08 -43.26 2.45
N GLU A 230 -50.78 -43.36 1.32
CA GLU A 230 -52.23 -43.23 1.25
C GLU A 230 -52.86 -44.17 2.29
N GLN A 231 -53.70 -43.61 3.16
CA GLN A 231 -54.55 -44.38 4.05
C GLN A 231 -55.78 -44.86 3.26
N PRO A 232 -56.22 -46.12 3.40
CA PRO A 232 -57.46 -46.57 2.80
C PRO A 232 -58.66 -45.93 3.51
N GLN A 233 -59.56 -45.35 2.74
CA GLN A 233 -60.86 -44.85 3.20
C GLN A 233 -61.67 -45.99 3.83
N ARG A 234 -62.31 -45.70 4.98
CA ARG A 234 -63.42 -46.45 5.53
C ARG A 234 -64.66 -45.58 5.51
#